data_AF-A0A9D9XZ28-F1
#
_entry.id   AF-A0A9D9XZ28-F1
#
_cell.length_a   1.000
_cell.length_b   1.000
_cell.length_c   1.000
_cell.angle_alpha   90.00
_cell.angle_beta   90.00
_cell.angle_gamma   90.00
#
_symmetry.space_group_name_H-M   'P 1'
#
loop_
_entity.id
_entity.type
_entity.pdbx_description
1 polymer ?
#
loop_
_entity_poly.entity_id
_entity_poly.type
_entity_poly.pdbx_seq_one_letter_code
_entity_poly.pdbx_strand_id
1 'polypeptide(L)'
;MPIVATESWTLELPEEWSAQEDEDVVVIEDEDGVSCLEISALVLESGAVGDEDLAEFSRDLLDEGLKPQAVRVAGWSGKLFEHDDEEFHWREWFLRQGAHFIYAGYHCLREHAGMDDAAIAEILATLEPC
;
A
#
# COMPACT_ATOMS: atom_id res chain seq x y z
N MET A 1 -10.18 7.42 -15.78
CA MET A 1 -9.74 6.44 -14.78
C MET A 1 -9.07 5.29 -15.50
N PRO A 2 -7.75 5.37 -15.70
CA PRO A 2 -6.94 4.19 -16.06
C PRO A 2 -7.09 3.09 -15.02
N ILE A 3 -7.03 1.83 -15.47
CA ILE A 3 -7.07 0.64 -14.60
C ILE A 3 -5.72 -0.04 -14.72
N VAL A 4 -5.08 -0.28 -13.58
CA VAL A 4 -3.90 -1.13 -13.46
C VAL A 4 -4.38 -2.54 -13.13
N ALA A 5 -3.94 -3.50 -13.92
CA ALA A 5 -4.24 -4.91 -13.68
C ALA A 5 -2.92 -5.68 -13.69
N THR A 6 -2.64 -6.34 -12.58
CA THR A 6 -1.51 -7.27 -12.42
C THR A 6 -2.03 -8.70 -12.44
N GLU A 7 -1.16 -9.68 -12.23
CA GLU A 7 -1.57 -11.09 -12.09
C GLU A 7 -2.30 -11.38 -10.77
N SER A 8 -2.16 -10.52 -9.76
CA SER A 8 -2.69 -10.75 -8.40
C SER A 8 -3.82 -9.79 -8.00
N TRP A 9 -3.90 -8.60 -8.60
CA TRP A 9 -4.86 -7.56 -8.21
C TRP A 9 -5.12 -6.56 -9.34
N THR A 10 -6.26 -5.88 -9.24
CA THR A 10 -6.61 -4.70 -10.06
C THR A 10 -6.82 -3.47 -9.20
N LEU A 11 -6.54 -2.30 -9.77
CA LEU A 11 -6.65 -1.00 -9.12
C LEU A 11 -7.08 0.05 -10.13
N GLU A 12 -8.00 0.92 -9.76
CA GLU A 12 -8.36 2.09 -10.55
C GLU A 12 -7.57 3.31 -10.09
N LEU A 13 -7.06 4.08 -11.04
CA LEU A 13 -6.27 5.28 -10.77
C LEU A 13 -6.97 6.55 -11.29
N PRO A 14 -6.84 7.68 -10.57
CA PRO A 14 -7.17 9.00 -11.08
C PRO A 14 -6.35 9.33 -12.32
N GLU A 15 -6.82 10.27 -13.14
CA GLU A 15 -6.09 10.70 -14.35
C GLU A 15 -4.81 11.47 -14.05
N GLU A 16 -4.70 12.03 -12.83
CA GLU A 16 -3.55 12.77 -12.33
C GLU A 16 -2.42 11.85 -11.83
N TRP A 17 -2.67 10.54 -11.76
CA TRP A 17 -1.72 9.54 -11.30
C TRP A 17 -1.36 8.60 -12.43
N SER A 18 -0.09 8.20 -12.45
CA SER A 18 0.43 7.23 -13.41
C SER A 18 1.00 6.03 -12.67
N ALA A 19 0.90 4.85 -13.29
CA ALA A 19 1.45 3.63 -12.73
C ALA A 19 2.42 2.99 -13.70
N GLN A 20 3.50 2.49 -13.15
CA GLN A 20 4.54 1.77 -13.85
C GLN A 20 4.79 0.44 -13.15
N GLU A 21 4.69 -0.65 -13.89
CA GLU A 21 5.04 -1.99 -13.40
C GLU A 21 6.56 -2.17 -13.52
N ASP A 22 7.20 -2.47 -12.39
CA ASP A 22 8.63 -2.74 -12.26
C ASP A 22 8.83 -4.10 -11.56
N GLU A 23 9.20 -5.11 -12.35
CA GLU A 23 9.34 -6.51 -11.92
C GLU A 23 8.08 -7.08 -11.24
N ASP A 24 8.03 -7.05 -9.91
CA ASP A 24 6.94 -7.58 -9.07
C ASP A 24 6.26 -6.45 -8.25
N VAL A 25 6.58 -5.19 -8.54
CA VAL A 25 6.10 -4.01 -7.83
C VAL A 25 5.47 -3.04 -8.83
N VAL A 26 4.29 -2.51 -8.49
CA VAL A 26 3.70 -1.39 -9.24
C VAL A 26 4.01 -0.10 -8.51
N VAL A 27 4.75 0.78 -9.17
CA VAL A 27 5.10 2.12 -8.70
C VAL A 27 4.07 3.10 -9.26
N ILE A 28 3.43 3.88 -8.39
CA ILE A 28 2.34 4.79 -8.71
C ILE A 28 2.74 6.19 -8.27
N GLU A 29 2.89 7.10 -9.22
CA GLU A 29 3.38 8.46 -8.99
C GLU A 29 2.37 9.51 -9.47
N ASP A 30 2.35 10.65 -8.78
CA ASP A 30 1.56 11.82 -9.18
C ASP A 30 2.23 12.57 -10.36
N GLU A 31 1.49 13.46 -11.03
CA GLU A 31 1.99 14.28 -12.15
C GLU A 31 3.25 15.10 -11.80
N ASP A 32 3.37 15.58 -10.56
CA ASP A 32 4.53 16.34 -10.08
C ASP A 32 5.69 15.45 -9.58
N GLY A 33 5.47 14.13 -9.42
CA GLY A 33 6.45 13.16 -8.93
C GLY A 33 6.88 13.38 -7.49
N VAL A 34 6.08 14.09 -6.69
CA VAL A 34 6.39 14.43 -5.29
C VAL A 34 5.95 13.32 -4.34
N SER A 35 4.91 12.59 -4.74
CA SER A 35 4.38 11.48 -3.98
C SER A 35 4.42 10.20 -4.80
N CYS A 36 4.74 9.10 -4.13
CA CYS A 36 4.91 7.81 -4.78
C CYS A 36 4.39 6.69 -3.88
N LEU A 37 3.60 5.80 -4.48
CA LEU A 37 2.94 4.66 -3.88
C LEU A 37 3.41 3.39 -4.58
N GLU A 38 4.08 2.52 -3.84
CA GLU A 38 4.56 1.23 -4.33
C GLU A 38 3.64 0.13 -3.82
N ILE A 39 3.10 -0.69 -4.72
CA ILE A 39 2.23 -1.81 -4.37
C ILE A 39 2.87 -3.11 -4.83
N SER A 40 3.10 -4.02 -3.89
CA SER A 40 3.56 -5.37 -4.16
C SER A 40 2.59 -6.41 -3.60
N ALA A 41 2.54 -7.56 -4.25
CA ALA A 41 1.61 -8.63 -3.92
C ALA A 41 2.34 -9.93 -3.66
N LEU A 42 1.82 -10.71 -2.72
CA LEU A 42 2.29 -12.06 -2.43
C LEU A 42 1.10 -12.97 -2.16
N VAL A 43 1.11 -14.14 -2.80
CA VAL A 43 0.06 -15.14 -2.61
C VAL A 43 0.67 -16.38 -1.97
N LEU A 44 0.14 -16.78 -0.82
CA LEU A 44 0.61 -17.97 -0.12
C LEU A 44 0.22 -19.23 -0.90
N GLU A 45 1.16 -20.18 -1.06
CA GLU A 45 0.90 -21.47 -1.72
C GLU A 45 -0.14 -22.33 -0.95
N SER A 46 -0.27 -22.12 0.36
CA SER A 46 -1.27 -22.80 1.19
C SER A 46 -1.60 -22.01 2.44
N GLY A 47 -2.89 -21.99 2.81
CA GLY A 47 -3.38 -21.33 4.01
C GLY A 47 -3.96 -19.94 3.73
N ALA A 48 -4.07 -19.14 4.78
CA ALA A 48 -4.51 -17.76 4.72
C ALA A 48 -3.52 -16.92 5.52
N VAL A 49 -3.26 -15.70 5.05
CA VAL A 49 -2.42 -14.73 5.74
C VAL A 49 -3.09 -14.41 7.07
N GLY A 50 -2.41 -14.74 8.16
CA GLY A 50 -2.83 -14.47 9.53
C GLY A 50 -2.28 -13.15 10.04
N ASP A 51 -2.70 -12.78 11.25
CA ASP A 51 -2.16 -11.62 11.96
C ASP A 51 -0.69 -11.81 12.39
N GLU A 52 -0.26 -13.07 12.54
CA GLU A 52 1.14 -13.46 12.77
C GLU A 52 1.99 -13.19 11.53
N ASP A 53 1.52 -13.58 10.33
CA ASP A 53 2.21 -13.28 9.07
C ASP A 53 2.34 -11.77 8.86
N LEU A 54 1.26 -11.01 9.10
CA LEU A 54 1.33 -9.55 9.05
C LEU A 54 2.36 -8.97 10.03
N ALA A 55 2.50 -9.55 11.22
CA ALA A 55 3.49 -9.11 12.20
C ALA A 55 4.92 -9.46 11.77
N GLU A 56 5.12 -10.60 11.12
CA GLU A 56 6.43 -10.97 10.56
C GLU A 56 6.80 -10.07 9.36
N PHE A 57 5.86 -9.77 8.47
CA PHE A 57 6.10 -8.86 7.34
C PHE A 57 6.41 -7.42 7.78
N SER A 58 5.77 -6.97 8.86
CA SER A 58 5.99 -5.63 9.44
C SER A 58 6.95 -5.63 10.64
N ARG A 59 7.75 -6.69 10.79
CA ARG A 59 8.59 -6.89 11.97
C ARG A 59 9.65 -5.80 12.12
N ASP A 60 10.20 -5.31 11.02
CA ASP A 60 11.21 -4.25 11.00
C ASP A 60 10.65 -2.98 11.67
N LEU A 61 9.50 -2.51 11.17
CA LEU A 61 8.76 -1.36 11.73
C LEU A 61 8.40 -1.55 13.21
N LEU A 62 8.02 -2.78 13.60
CA LEU A 62 7.69 -3.09 14.99
C LEU A 62 8.93 -3.03 15.91
N ASP A 63 10.11 -3.44 15.42
CA ASP A 63 11.38 -3.38 16.16
C ASP A 63 11.85 -1.93 16.37
N GLU A 64 11.60 -1.08 15.37
CA GLU A 64 11.77 0.38 15.48
C GLU A 64 10.83 1.04 16.49
N GLY A 65 9.82 0.31 16.97
CA GLY A 65 8.85 0.77 17.96
C GLY A 65 7.66 1.50 17.34
N LEU A 66 7.46 1.39 16.03
CA LEU A 66 6.27 1.91 15.36
C LEU A 66 5.03 1.11 15.76
N LYS A 67 3.90 1.80 15.84
CA LYS A 67 2.63 1.23 16.30
C LYS A 67 1.68 1.09 15.12
N PRO A 68 1.33 -0.14 14.72
CA PRO A 68 0.36 -0.34 13.66
C PRO A 68 -1.04 0.09 14.10
N GLN A 69 -1.78 0.64 13.15
CA GLN A 69 -3.21 0.90 13.26
C GLN A 69 -3.98 -0.13 12.45
N ALA A 70 -4.97 -0.77 13.05
CA ALA A 70 -5.82 -1.71 12.32
C ALA A 70 -6.66 -0.96 11.28
N VAL A 71 -6.55 -1.37 10.01
CA VAL A 71 -7.19 -0.70 8.87
C VAL A 71 -7.96 -1.71 8.02
N ARG A 72 -9.01 -1.23 7.35
CA ARG A 72 -9.78 -2.01 6.36
C ARG A 72 -10.00 -1.15 5.12
N VAL A 73 -9.65 -1.71 3.96
CA VAL A 73 -9.67 -1.03 2.66
C VAL A 73 -10.26 -1.99 1.65
N ALA A 74 -11.28 -1.60 0.87
CA ALA A 74 -11.85 -2.40 -0.24
C ALA A 74 -12.23 -3.87 0.05
N GLY A 75 -12.33 -4.28 1.32
CA GLY A 75 -12.55 -5.68 1.73
C GLY A 75 -11.31 -6.39 2.28
N TRP A 76 -10.13 -5.81 2.07
CA TRP A 76 -8.87 -6.17 2.72
C TRP A 76 -8.84 -5.68 4.16
N SER A 77 -8.26 -6.47 5.05
CA SER A 77 -8.01 -6.10 6.44
C SER A 77 -6.53 -6.16 6.74
N GLY A 78 -6.00 -5.25 7.54
CA GLY A 78 -4.57 -5.18 7.73
C GLY A 78 -4.12 -4.21 8.80
N LYS A 79 -2.86 -3.84 8.70
CA LYS A 79 -2.18 -2.87 9.58
C LYS A 79 -1.63 -1.73 8.73
N LEU A 80 -1.79 -0.51 9.23
CA LEU A 80 -1.21 0.71 8.69
C LEU A 80 -0.14 1.22 9.66
N PHE A 81 1.06 1.43 9.15
CA PHE A 81 2.14 2.10 9.86
C PHE A 81 2.30 3.49 9.27
N GLU A 82 2.30 4.51 10.12
CA GLU A 82 2.51 5.90 9.71
C GLU A 82 3.71 6.42 10.49
N HIS A 83 4.71 6.92 9.77
CA HIS A 83 5.91 7.46 10.36
C HIS A 83 6.49 8.58 9.50
N ASP A 84 7.36 9.37 10.10
CA ASP A 84 7.99 10.51 9.45
C ASP A 84 9.51 10.38 9.59
N ASP A 85 10.21 10.54 8.49
CA ASP A 85 11.66 10.70 8.43
C ASP A 85 12.06 12.18 8.42
N GLU A 86 13.34 12.46 8.21
CA GLU A 86 13.87 13.84 8.14
C GLU A 86 13.21 14.66 7.02
N GLU A 87 12.87 14.02 5.90
CA GLU A 87 12.39 14.69 4.68
C GLU A 87 11.03 14.19 4.20
N PHE A 88 10.67 12.93 4.50
CA PHE A 88 9.50 12.26 3.95
C PHE A 88 8.51 11.80 5.03
N HIS A 89 7.24 11.79 4.67
CA HIS A 89 6.17 11.15 5.41
C HIS A 89 5.86 9.80 4.77
N TRP A 90 5.91 8.74 5.55
CA TRP A 90 5.70 7.36 5.10
C TRP A 90 4.41 6.78 5.66
N ARG A 91 3.72 6.02 4.82
CA ARG A 91 2.51 5.28 5.16
C ARG A 91 2.58 3.91 4.52
N GLU A 92 2.63 2.87 5.34
CA GLU A 92 2.80 1.50 4.89
C GLU A 92 1.60 0.65 5.31
N TRP A 93 0.88 0.13 4.34
CA TRP A 93 -0.25 -0.77 4.54
C TRP A 93 0.16 -2.21 4.29
N PHE A 94 -0.05 -3.05 5.30
CA PHE A 94 0.11 -4.49 5.27
C PHE A 94 -1.29 -5.09 5.24
N LEU A 95 -1.82 -5.33 4.04
CA LEU A 95 -3.18 -5.76 3.80
C LEU A 95 -3.23 -7.26 3.52
N ARG A 96 -4.32 -7.91 3.96
CA ARG A 96 -4.58 -9.31 3.66
C ARG A 96 -6.02 -9.58 3.29
N GLN A 97 -6.19 -10.63 2.48
CA GLN A 97 -7.49 -11.21 2.16
C GLN A 97 -7.33 -12.69 1.78
N GLY A 98 -7.76 -13.58 2.66
CA GLY A 98 -7.57 -15.02 2.44
C GLY A 98 -6.08 -15.36 2.32
N ALA A 99 -5.65 -15.94 1.20
CA ALA A 99 -4.25 -16.28 0.90
C ALA A 99 -3.45 -15.12 0.29
N HIS A 100 -4.10 -14.00 -0.05
CA HIS A 100 -3.46 -12.85 -0.66
C HIS A 100 -2.95 -11.88 0.41
N PHE A 101 -1.71 -11.45 0.23
CA PHE A 101 -1.07 -10.38 0.95
C PHE A 101 -0.76 -9.25 -0.04
N ILE A 102 -1.04 -8.02 0.35
CA ILE A 102 -0.66 -6.82 -0.39
C ILE A 102 0.12 -5.93 0.56
N TYR A 103 1.30 -5.54 0.12
CA TYR A 103 2.04 -4.45 0.72
C TYR A 103 1.86 -3.22 -0.15
N ALA A 104 1.47 -2.10 0.47
CA ALA A 104 1.42 -0.81 -0.19
C ALA A 104 2.25 0.18 0.64
N GLY A 105 3.30 0.74 0.07
CA GLY A 105 4.15 1.74 0.70
C GLY A 105 3.98 3.08 0.00
N TYR A 106 3.42 4.07 0.69
CA TYR A 106 3.33 5.44 0.22
C TYR A 106 4.35 6.30 0.92
N HIS A 107 4.96 7.20 0.16
CA HIS A 107 5.76 8.28 0.70
C HIS A 107 5.54 9.57 -0.06
N CYS A 108 5.63 10.67 0.66
CA CYS A 108 5.64 12.01 0.09
C CYS A 108 6.52 12.94 0.91
N LEU A 109 6.82 14.11 0.38
CA LEU A 109 7.50 15.13 1.18
C LEU A 109 6.69 15.43 2.44
N ARG A 110 7.39 15.55 3.58
CA ARG A 110 6.75 15.78 4.87
C ARG A 110 5.87 17.04 4.91
N GLU A 111 6.24 18.07 4.14
CA GLU A 111 5.45 19.29 3.99
C GLU A 111 4.12 19.09 3.25
N HIS A 112 3.99 18.00 2.50
CA HIS A 112 2.78 17.61 1.76
C HIS A 112 2.01 16.48 2.46
N ALA A 113 2.41 16.09 3.67
CA ALA A 113 1.70 15.07 4.45
C ALA A 113 0.22 15.45 4.62
N GLY A 114 -0.66 14.51 4.27
CA GLY A 114 -2.12 14.71 4.33
C GLY A 114 -2.76 15.40 3.12
N MET A 115 -1.97 15.85 2.13
CA MET A 115 -2.53 16.44 0.89
C MET A 115 -3.17 15.37 0.00
N ASP A 116 -2.46 14.26 -0.24
CA ASP A 116 -2.91 13.19 -1.12
C ASP A 116 -3.66 12.07 -0.38
N ASP A 117 -3.84 12.19 0.94
CA ASP A 117 -4.48 11.15 1.76
C ASP A 117 -5.85 10.72 1.23
N ALA A 118 -6.64 11.67 0.74
CA ALA A 118 -7.93 11.39 0.14
C ALA A 118 -7.78 10.62 -1.19
N ALA A 119 -6.85 11.05 -2.06
CA ALA A 119 -6.59 10.39 -3.33
C ALA A 119 -6.07 8.96 -3.12
N ILE A 120 -5.10 8.77 -2.22
CA ILE A 120 -4.57 7.45 -1.88
C ILE A 120 -5.65 6.55 -1.30
N ALA A 121 -6.51 7.08 -0.42
CA ALA A 121 -7.64 6.31 0.11
C ALA A 121 -8.65 5.92 -0.98
N GLU A 122 -8.92 6.79 -1.95
CA GLU A 122 -9.77 6.48 -3.09
C GLU A 122 -9.15 5.43 -4.00
N ILE A 123 -7.86 5.55 -4.32
CA ILE A 123 -7.09 4.56 -5.10
C ILE A 123 -7.20 3.20 -4.43
N LEU A 124 -6.76 3.10 -3.17
CA LEU A 124 -6.75 1.85 -2.41
C LEU A 124 -8.17 1.28 -2.20
N ALA A 125 -9.21 2.13 -2.17
CA ALA A 125 -10.60 1.68 -2.07
C ALA A 125 -11.09 0.92 -3.31
N THR A 126 -10.38 1.02 -4.44
CA THR A 126 -10.66 0.25 -5.67
C THR A 126 -9.78 -1.00 -5.81
N LEU A 127 -8.92 -1.29 -4.83
CA LEU A 127 -8.04 -2.46 -4.85
C LEU A 127 -8.86 -3.75 -4.72
N GLU A 128 -8.89 -4.54 -5.79
CA GLU A 128 -9.58 -5.82 -5.83
C GLU A 128 -8.61 -6.96 -6.16
N PRO A 129 -8.75 -8.14 -5.52
CA PRO A 129 -7.96 -9.32 -5.91
C PRO A 129 -8.41 -9.87 -7.28
N CYS A 130 -7.48 -10.45 -8.04
CA CYS A 130 -7.78 -11.16 -9.29
C CYS A 130 -8.13 -12.65 -9.09
#